data_AF-G9QLQ7-F1
#
_entry.id   AF-G9QLQ7-F1
#
_cell.length_a   1.000
_cell.length_b   1.000
_cell.length_c   1.000
_cell.angle_alpha   90.00
_cell.angle_beta   90.00
_cell.angle_gamma   90.00
#
_symmetry.space_group_name_H-M   'P 1'
#
loop_
_entity.id
_entity.type
_entity.pdbx_description
1 polymer ?
#
loop_
_entity_poly.entity_id
_entity_poly.type
_entity_poly.pdbx_seq_one_letter_code
_entity_poly.pdbx_strand_id
1 'polypeptide(L)'
;MKKLQTVVKNQKGMTLIELLAVVVILAIIAAVAVPSVGKIIDNSRADSNRSNALLIINAAKLAIADDENSTVSSKIKSSNGATLQDLVDAGYLDAIPKDPYDKSKTYASGSYVKKDDTGYYIQLVTSKGTFKGSEKDINSGNF
;
A
#
# COMPACT_ATOMS: atom_id res chain seq x y z
N MET A 1 -23.79 -49.88 50.73
CA MET A 1 -23.84 -48.49 50.21
C MET A 1 -22.53 -48.20 49.48
N LYS A 2 -22.60 -47.70 48.24
CA LYS A 2 -21.49 -47.60 47.28
C LYS A 2 -20.36 -46.69 47.81
N LYS A 3 -19.12 -47.19 47.81
CA LYS A 3 -17.91 -46.38 48.07
C LYS A 3 -17.74 -45.38 46.92
N LEU A 4 -17.94 -44.08 47.20
CA LEU A 4 -17.57 -42.99 46.31
C LEU A 4 -16.03 -42.99 46.20
N GLN A 5 -15.51 -43.57 45.13
CA GLN A 5 -14.10 -43.46 44.79
C GLN A 5 -13.85 -42.03 44.33
N THR A 6 -13.28 -41.22 45.23
CA THR A 6 -12.81 -39.87 44.93
C THR A 6 -11.62 -39.99 43.97
N VAL A 7 -11.87 -39.77 42.68
CA VAL A 7 -10.82 -39.56 41.69
C VAL A 7 -10.18 -38.21 42.00
N VAL A 8 -9.17 -38.21 42.86
CA VAL A 8 -8.28 -37.05 43.02
C VAL A 8 -7.49 -36.95 41.73
N LYS A 9 -7.99 -36.14 40.79
CA LYS A 9 -7.26 -35.78 39.56
C LYS A 9 -5.97 -35.10 39.99
N ASN A 10 -4.85 -35.80 39.85
CA ASN A 10 -3.51 -35.23 39.96
C ASN A 10 -3.36 -34.12 38.92
N GLN A 11 -3.66 -32.88 39.30
CA GLN A 11 -3.21 -31.71 38.59
C GLN A 11 -1.72 -31.55 38.89
N LYS A 12 -0.89 -32.34 38.21
CA LYS A 12 0.55 -32.06 38.12
C LYS A 12 0.66 -30.71 37.40
N GLY A 13 0.74 -29.63 38.17
CA GLY A 13 0.93 -28.29 37.66
C GLY A 13 2.25 -28.21 36.92
N MET A 14 2.25 -27.52 35.78
CA MET A 14 3.49 -27.15 35.10
C MET A 14 4.41 -26.43 36.08
N THR A 15 5.68 -26.79 36.06
CA THR A 15 6.68 -26.16 36.92
C THR A 15 7.01 -24.76 36.39
N LEU A 16 7.40 -23.83 37.27
CA LEU A 16 7.78 -22.47 36.86
C LEU A 16 8.93 -22.47 35.85
N ILE A 17 9.82 -23.47 35.91
CA ILE A 17 10.97 -23.57 35.01
C ILE A 17 10.58 -23.95 33.57
N GLU A 18 9.53 -24.77 33.41
CA GLU A 18 8.98 -25.10 32.09
C GLU A 18 8.34 -23.87 31.46
N LEU A 19 7.57 -23.10 32.24
CA LEU A 19 6.99 -21.86 31.75
C LEU A 19 8.07 -20.82 31.43
N LEU A 20 9.14 -20.77 32.23
CA LEU A 20 10.30 -19.89 32.04
C LEU A 20 11.03 -20.22 30.72
N ALA A 21 11.32 -21.49 30.46
CA ALA A 21 12.01 -21.90 29.23
C ALA A 21 11.23 -21.49 27.97
N VAL A 22 9.89 -21.61 27.98
CA VAL A 22 9.02 -21.21 26.86
C VAL A 22 9.08 -19.70 26.62
N VAL A 23 8.94 -18.88 27.67
CA VAL A 23 8.97 -17.42 27.50
C VAL A 23 10.33 -16.91 27.06
N VAL A 24 11.43 -17.56 27.47
CA VAL A 24 12.79 -17.24 27.00
C VAL A 24 12.92 -17.50 25.50
N ILE A 25 12.46 -18.65 25.01
CA ILE A 25 12.49 -18.97 23.57
C ILE A 25 11.61 -17.98 22.78
N LEU A 26 10.40 -17.67 23.28
CA LEU A 26 9.51 -16.68 22.66
C LEU A 26 10.13 -15.28 22.61
N ALA A 27 10.87 -14.88 23.66
CA ALA A 27 11.56 -13.59 23.70
C ALA A 27 12.66 -13.50 22.63
N ILE A 28 13.45 -14.57 22.43
CA ILE A 28 14.49 -14.62 21.40
C ILE A 28 13.87 -14.56 20.00
N ILE A 29 12.80 -15.31 19.75
CA ILE A 29 12.09 -15.30 18.46
C ILE A 29 11.50 -13.90 18.19
N ALA A 30 10.83 -13.31 19.19
CA ALA A 30 10.22 -11.98 19.06
C ALA A 30 11.27 -10.90 18.74
N ALA A 31 12.45 -10.96 19.37
CA ALA A 31 13.53 -10.00 19.15
C ALA A 31 14.00 -9.94 17.68
N VAL A 32 14.06 -11.07 16.97
CA VAL A 32 14.49 -11.13 15.56
C VAL A 32 13.31 -10.96 14.59
N ALA A 33 12.13 -11.48 14.94
CA ALA A 33 10.96 -11.48 14.06
C ALA A 33 10.34 -10.09 13.89
N VAL A 34 10.20 -9.31 14.98
CA VAL A 34 9.56 -7.97 14.95
C VAL A 34 10.20 -7.00 13.94
N PRO A 35 11.53 -6.78 13.93
CA PRO A 35 12.14 -5.84 12.98
C PRO A 35 12.01 -6.30 11.51
N SER A 36 11.94 -7.61 11.26
CA SER A 36 11.83 -8.17 9.91
C SER A 36 10.46 -7.94 9.28
N VAL A 37 9.39 -8.02 10.07
CA VAL A 37 8.00 -7.79 9.62
C VAL A 37 7.79 -6.35 9.16
N GLY A 38 8.38 -5.36 9.84
CA GLY A 38 8.25 -3.95 9.47
C GLY A 38 8.74 -3.66 8.05
N LYS A 39 9.91 -4.18 7.67
CA LYS A 39 10.48 -4.00 6.32
C LYS A 39 9.60 -4.61 5.22
N ILE A 40 9.02 -5.79 5.47
CA ILE A 40 8.12 -6.46 4.52
C ILE A 40 6.86 -5.62 4.29
N ILE A 41 6.29 -5.07 5.36
CA ILE A 41 5.11 -4.20 5.27
C ILE A 41 5.44 -2.94 4.47
N ASP A 42 6.57 -2.29 4.73
CA ASP A 42 6.95 -1.07 4.01
C ASP A 42 7.21 -1.32 2.53
N ASN A 43 7.83 -2.46 2.17
CA ASN A 43 7.99 -2.87 0.78
C ASN A 43 6.63 -3.12 0.11
N SER A 44 5.73 -3.85 0.77
CA SER A 44 4.38 -4.10 0.26
C SER A 44 3.58 -2.81 0.01
N ARG A 45 3.73 -1.80 0.89
CA ARG A 45 3.12 -0.48 0.70
C ARG A 45 3.74 0.28 -0.48
N ALA A 46 5.07 0.22 -0.64
CA ALA A 46 5.75 0.84 -1.78
C ALA A 46 5.32 0.19 -3.10
N ASP A 47 5.21 -1.14 -3.14
CA ASP A 47 4.76 -1.87 -4.32
C ASP A 47 3.30 -1.58 -4.65
N SER A 48 2.44 -1.46 -3.64
CA SER A 48 1.06 -1.01 -3.84
C SER A 48 1.00 0.41 -4.41
N ASN A 49 1.87 1.31 -3.95
CA ASN A 49 1.94 2.68 -4.45
C ASN A 49 2.38 2.71 -5.93
N ARG A 50 3.37 1.89 -6.31
CA ARG A 50 3.82 1.72 -7.70
C ARG A 50 2.72 1.18 -8.60
N SER A 51 2.02 0.15 -8.14
CA SER A 51 0.90 -0.43 -8.90
C SER A 51 -0.23 0.58 -9.13
N ASN A 52 -0.60 1.33 -8.09
CA ASN A 52 -1.57 2.42 -8.21
C ASN A 52 -1.10 3.50 -9.20
N ALA A 53 0.19 3.85 -9.18
CA ALA A 53 0.76 4.82 -10.10
C ALA A 53 0.63 4.37 -11.57
N LEU A 54 0.96 3.11 -11.86
CA LEU A 54 0.80 2.53 -13.19
C LEU A 54 -0.66 2.49 -13.63
N LEU A 55 -1.58 2.15 -12.72
CA LEU A 55 -3.01 2.15 -12.98
C LEU A 55 -3.49 3.54 -13.43
N ILE A 56 -3.07 4.60 -12.73
CA ILE A 56 -3.42 5.99 -13.04
C ILE A 56 -2.78 6.44 -14.37
N ILE A 57 -1.53 6.05 -14.63
CA ILE A 57 -0.86 6.35 -15.91
C ILE A 57 -1.61 5.67 -17.07
N ASN A 58 -2.05 4.42 -16.88
CA ASN A 58 -2.82 3.70 -17.89
C ASN A 58 -4.19 4.34 -18.14
N ALA A 59 -4.85 4.84 -17.10
CA ALA A 59 -6.07 5.64 -17.25
C ALA A 59 -5.82 6.93 -18.07
N ALA A 60 -4.72 7.62 -17.81
CA ALA A 60 -4.34 8.82 -18.58
C ALA A 60 -4.00 8.50 -20.04
N LYS A 61 -3.33 7.37 -20.29
CA LYS A 61 -3.07 6.88 -21.65
C LYS A 61 -4.36 6.58 -22.39
N LEU A 62 -5.30 5.92 -21.73
CA LEU A 62 -6.61 5.62 -22.30
C LEU A 62 -7.35 6.92 -22.64
N ALA A 63 -7.32 7.91 -21.75
CA ALA A 63 -7.93 9.22 -21.98
C ALA A 63 -7.40 9.94 -23.23
N ILE A 64 -6.08 9.94 -23.41
CA ILE A 64 -5.45 10.53 -24.59
C ILE A 64 -5.74 9.73 -25.86
N ALA A 65 -5.83 8.40 -25.75
CA ALA A 65 -6.08 7.52 -26.87
C ALA A 65 -7.55 7.55 -27.35
N ASP A 66 -8.50 7.77 -26.43
CA ASP A 66 -9.93 7.83 -26.72
C ASP A 66 -10.33 9.18 -27.33
N ASP A 67 -9.99 10.30 -26.68
CA ASP A 67 -10.18 11.65 -27.22
C ASP A 67 -9.00 12.55 -26.88
N GLU A 68 -8.16 12.78 -27.89
CA GLU A 68 -6.96 13.60 -27.79
C GLU A 68 -7.23 15.07 -27.47
N ASN A 69 -8.42 15.58 -27.82
CA ASN A 69 -8.83 16.98 -27.68
C ASN A 69 -9.76 17.21 -26.47
N SER A 70 -10.08 16.15 -25.72
CA SER A 70 -10.89 16.27 -24.51
C SER A 70 -10.24 17.22 -23.48
N THR A 71 -11.06 17.75 -22.57
CA THR A 71 -10.58 18.61 -21.48
C THR A 71 -9.57 17.89 -20.59
N VAL A 72 -9.78 16.59 -20.33
CA VAL A 72 -8.85 15.79 -19.52
C VAL A 72 -7.54 15.53 -20.25
N SER A 73 -7.57 15.20 -21.54
CA SER A 73 -6.35 15.02 -22.36
C SER A 73 -5.54 16.31 -22.45
N SER A 74 -6.21 17.45 -22.58
CA SER A 74 -5.57 18.77 -22.56
C SER A 74 -4.89 19.07 -21.22
N LYS A 75 -5.52 18.70 -20.10
CA LYS A 75 -4.92 18.82 -18.75
C LYS A 75 -3.73 17.88 -18.58
N ILE A 76 -3.82 16.63 -19.04
CA ILE A 76 -2.69 15.67 -18.99
C ILE A 76 -1.48 16.22 -19.75
N LYS A 77 -1.69 16.84 -20.92
CA LYS A 77 -0.61 17.47 -21.72
C LYS A 77 -0.15 18.83 -21.19
N SER A 78 -0.82 19.39 -20.20
CA SER A 78 -0.46 20.68 -19.60
C SER A 78 0.68 20.52 -18.58
N SER A 79 1.44 21.60 -18.35
CA SER A 79 2.48 21.66 -17.33
C SER A 79 1.98 21.32 -15.92
N ASN A 80 0.69 21.62 -15.64
CA ASN A 80 0.06 21.38 -14.34
C ASN A 80 -0.43 19.93 -14.17
N GLY A 81 -0.56 19.17 -15.26
CA GLY A 81 -1.16 17.83 -15.26
C GLY A 81 -2.67 17.79 -15.00
N ALA A 82 -3.25 16.61 -15.18
CA ALA A 82 -4.62 16.29 -14.76
C ALA A 82 -4.60 15.70 -13.35
N THR A 83 -5.49 16.18 -12.50
CA THR A 83 -5.69 15.62 -11.16
C THR A 83 -6.35 14.25 -11.24
N LEU A 84 -6.27 13.49 -10.15
CA LEU A 84 -6.98 12.20 -10.08
C LEU A 84 -8.50 12.37 -10.18
N GLN A 85 -9.04 13.49 -9.70
CA GLN A 85 -10.46 13.79 -9.82
C GLN A 85 -10.85 14.04 -11.29
N ASP A 86 -10.00 14.71 -12.08
CA ASP A 86 -10.26 14.92 -13.51
C ASP A 86 -10.41 13.60 -14.28
N LEU A 87 -9.64 12.57 -13.91
CA LEU A 87 -9.76 11.23 -14.50
C LEU A 87 -11.03 10.50 -14.06
N VAL A 88 -11.46 10.71 -12.82
CA VAL A 88 -12.72 10.15 -12.29
C VAL A 88 -13.92 10.79 -12.98
N ASP A 89 -13.94 12.13 -13.04
CA ASP A 89 -15.02 12.88 -13.66
C ASP A 89 -15.14 12.59 -15.16
N ALA A 90 -14.01 12.31 -15.82
CA ALA A 90 -13.96 11.91 -17.22
C ALA A 90 -14.24 10.41 -17.45
N GLY A 91 -14.43 9.61 -16.39
CA GLY A 91 -14.80 8.20 -16.49
C GLY A 91 -13.65 7.23 -16.82
N TYR A 92 -12.40 7.68 -16.78
CA TYR A 92 -11.22 6.83 -17.00
C TYR A 92 -10.71 6.15 -15.73
N LEU A 93 -11.25 6.55 -14.57
CA LEU A 93 -10.93 5.98 -13.27
C LEU A 93 -12.22 5.86 -12.44
N ASP A 94 -12.55 4.65 -11.97
CA ASP A 94 -13.80 4.44 -11.21
C ASP A 94 -13.81 5.22 -9.88
N ALA A 95 -12.66 5.26 -9.20
CA ALA A 95 -12.47 5.98 -7.96
C ALA A 95 -10.98 6.22 -7.70
N ILE A 96 -10.66 7.26 -6.92
CA ILE A 96 -9.29 7.52 -6.48
C ILE A 96 -8.84 6.36 -5.57
N PRO A 97 -7.71 5.67 -5.88
CA PRO A 97 -7.25 4.55 -5.07
C PRO A 97 -6.87 4.99 -3.65
N LYS A 98 -6.89 4.03 -2.72
CA LYS A 98 -6.54 4.25 -1.31
C LYS A 98 -5.04 4.48 -1.14
N ASP A 99 -4.70 5.29 -0.15
CA ASP A 99 -3.32 5.52 0.28
C ASP A 99 -2.76 4.23 0.91
N PRO A 100 -1.67 3.65 0.37
CA PRO A 100 -1.05 2.45 0.94
C PRO A 100 -0.53 2.62 2.37
N TYR A 101 -0.21 3.85 2.77
CA TYR A 101 0.32 4.19 4.09
C TYR A 101 -0.78 4.54 5.11
N ASP A 102 -1.98 4.89 4.65
CA ASP A 102 -3.16 5.13 5.48
C ASP A 102 -4.44 4.70 4.73
N LYS A 103 -4.90 3.47 4.97
CA LYS A 103 -6.06 2.88 4.28
C LYS A 103 -7.38 3.61 4.53
N SER A 104 -7.44 4.52 5.52
CA SER A 104 -8.62 5.35 5.74
C SER A 104 -8.76 6.47 4.70
N LYS A 105 -7.66 6.83 4.03
CA LYS A 105 -7.56 7.93 3.07
C LYS A 105 -7.34 7.43 1.65
N THR A 106 -7.57 8.34 0.70
CA THR A 106 -7.10 8.23 -0.69
C THR A 106 -5.87 9.10 -0.89
N TYR A 107 -5.29 9.06 -2.08
CA TYR A 107 -4.32 10.07 -2.48
C TYR A 107 -4.88 11.49 -2.31
N ALA A 108 -4.07 12.38 -1.72
CA ALA A 108 -4.50 13.74 -1.38
C ALA A 108 -4.49 14.68 -2.59
N SER A 109 -5.12 15.85 -2.43
CA SER A 109 -5.07 16.95 -3.38
C SER A 109 -3.61 17.32 -3.69
N GLY A 110 -3.33 17.60 -4.96
CA GLY A 110 -1.97 17.74 -5.48
C GLY A 110 -1.38 16.46 -6.08
N SER A 111 -2.14 15.36 -6.07
CA SER A 111 -1.84 14.18 -6.88
C SER A 111 -2.32 14.39 -8.31
N TYR A 112 -1.43 14.18 -9.28
CA TYR A 112 -1.72 14.42 -10.69
C TYR A 112 -0.89 13.51 -11.59
N VAL A 113 -1.34 13.37 -12.84
CA VAL A 113 -0.62 12.72 -13.94
C VAL A 113 -0.49 13.70 -15.09
N LYS A 114 0.67 13.69 -15.74
CA LYS A 114 0.94 14.50 -16.93
C LYS A 114 1.70 13.72 -17.97
N LYS A 115 1.65 14.18 -19.21
CA LYS A 115 2.44 13.68 -20.33
C LYS A 115 3.27 14.83 -20.90
N ASP A 116 4.57 14.64 -20.98
CA ASP A 116 5.50 15.49 -21.71
C ASP A 116 6.10 14.74 -22.91
N ASP A 117 7.05 15.37 -23.61
CA ASP A 117 7.72 14.78 -24.78
C ASP A 117 8.53 13.52 -24.42
N THR A 118 8.94 13.38 -23.15
CA THR A 118 9.73 12.25 -22.64
C THR A 118 8.88 11.09 -22.14
N GLY A 119 7.60 11.30 -21.86
CA GLY A 119 6.63 10.26 -21.52
C GLY A 119 5.61 10.70 -20.46
N TYR A 120 5.08 9.71 -19.73
CA TYR A 120 4.15 9.96 -18.62
C TYR A 120 4.90 10.17 -17.31
N TYR A 121 4.44 11.13 -16.54
CA TYR A 121 4.91 11.46 -15.21
C TYR A 121 3.74 11.54 -14.24
N ILE A 122 3.97 11.09 -13.01
CA ILE A 122 2.95 11.11 -11.97
C ILE A 122 3.52 11.64 -10.65
N GLN A 123 2.67 12.33 -9.90
CA GLN A 123 2.89 12.73 -8.52
C GLN A 123 1.74 12.20 -7.66
N LEU A 124 2.06 11.47 -6.61
CA LEU A 124 1.12 10.91 -5.64
C LEU A 124 1.42 11.47 -4.25
N VAL A 125 0.46 12.18 -3.68
CA VAL A 125 0.54 12.72 -2.31
C VAL A 125 -0.11 11.74 -1.35
N THR A 126 0.70 11.19 -0.44
CA THR A 126 0.29 10.19 0.57
C THR A 126 0.55 10.73 1.97
N SER A 127 0.09 9.99 2.98
CA SER A 127 0.33 10.27 4.40
C SER A 127 1.81 10.11 4.80
N LYS A 128 2.59 9.33 4.05
CA LYS A 128 4.04 9.19 4.27
C LYS A 128 4.84 10.30 3.58
N GLY A 129 4.29 10.93 2.55
CA GLY A 129 4.97 11.94 1.75
C GLY A 129 4.52 11.95 0.29
N THR A 130 5.24 12.71 -0.52
CA THR A 130 4.95 12.83 -1.95
C THR A 130 5.91 11.96 -2.76
N PHE A 131 5.35 11.06 -3.56
CA PHE A 131 6.09 10.19 -4.47
C PHE A 131 5.92 10.72 -5.88
N LYS A 132 7.02 10.83 -6.62
CA LYS A 132 6.98 11.33 -7.99
C LYS A 132 7.97 10.59 -8.85
N GLY A 133 7.61 10.37 -10.10
CA GLY A 133 8.49 9.71 -11.06
C GLY A 133 7.83 9.61 -12.42
N SER A 134 8.68 9.37 -13.41
CA SER A 134 8.23 8.97 -14.73
C SER A 134 7.75 7.52 -14.73
N GLU A 135 6.98 7.14 -15.74
CA GLU A 135 6.60 5.74 -15.96
C GLU A 135 7.84 4.81 -16.01
N LYS A 136 8.97 5.29 -16.56
CA LYS A 136 10.23 4.54 -16.61
C LYS A 136 10.80 4.31 -15.22
N ASP A 137 10.73 5.31 -14.34
CA ASP A 137 11.20 5.19 -12.95
C ASP A 137 10.37 4.15 -12.19
N ILE A 138 9.05 4.16 -12.38
CA ILE A 138 8.12 3.23 -11.73
C ILE A 138 8.40 1.79 -12.18
N ASN A 139 8.52 1.57 -13.49
CA ASN A 139 8.81 0.24 -14.05
C ASN A 139 10.21 -0.28 -13.66
N SER A 140 11.14 0.62 -13.34
CA SER A 140 12.49 0.27 -12.89
C SER A 140 12.59 0.11 -11.37
N GLY A 141 11.49 0.26 -10.63
CA GLY A 141 11.45 0.17 -9.16
C GLY A 141 12.04 1.38 -8.43
N ASN A 142 12.34 2.47 -9.12
CA ASN A 142 12.94 3.70 -8.58
C ASN A 142 11.88 4.78 -8.24
N PHE A 143 10.71 4.33 -7.82
CA PHE A 143 9.55 5.15 -7.43
C PHE A 143 9.20 4.96 -5.97
#